data_AF-A0A8H1W961-F1
#
_entry.id   AF-A0A8H1W961-F1
#
_cell.length_a   1.000
_cell.length_b   1.000
_cell.length_c   1.000
_cell.angle_alpha   90.00
_cell.angle_beta   90.00
_cell.angle_gamma   90.00
#
_symmetry.space_group_name_H-M   'P 1'
#
loop_
_entity.id
_entity.type
_entity.pdbx_description
1 polymer ?
#
loop_
_entity_poly.entity_id
_entity_poly.type
_entity_poly.pdbx_seq_one_letter_code
_entity_poly.pdbx_strand_id
1 'polypeptide(L)' 'MTGKEAIIHYLETHKSFCAPDVAVTTGVTLTSINQAAAKMARAGILVIDGKVWRTFV' A
#
# COMPACT_ATOMS: atom_id res chain seq x y z
N MET A 1 5.72 -0.94 14.24
CA MET A 1 5.46 -0.36 12.91
C MET A 1 3.99 -0.54 12.57
N THR A 2 3.28 0.54 12.28
CA THR A 2 1.89 0.55 11.78
C THR A 2 1.86 0.32 10.27
N GLY A 3 0.72 -0.07 9.71
CA GLY A 3 0.52 -0.12 8.26
C GLY A 3 0.81 1.21 7.57
N LYS A 4 0.57 2.35 8.25
CA LYS A 4 0.93 3.69 7.71
C LYS A 4 2.44 3.88 7.60
N GLU A 5 3.19 3.60 8.67
CA GLU A 5 4.65 3.73 8.64
C GLU A 5 5.28 2.73 7.68
N ALA A 6 4.73 1.51 7.55
CA ALA A 6 5.18 0.54 6.57
C ALA A 6 5.05 1.05 5.12
N ILE A 7 3.92 1.67 4.77
CA ILE A 7 3.71 2.26 3.45
C ILE A 7 4.68 3.43 3.21
N ILE A 8 4.82 4.33 4.18
CA ILE A 8 5.71 5.50 4.05
C ILE A 8 7.15 5.05 3.89
N HIS A 9 7.62 4.12 4.73
CA HIS A 9 8.97 3.60 4.67
C HIS A 9 9.28 2.91 3.33
N TYR A 10 8.32 2.15 2.79
CA TYR A 10 8.47 1.55 1.46
C TYR A 10 8.56 2.62 0.37
N LEU A 11 7.78 3.70 0.48
CA LEU A 11 7.76 4.80 -0.48
C LEU A 11 8.99 5.72 -0.42
N GLU A 12 9.80 5.67 0.64
CA GLU A 12 11.09 6.37 0.69
C GLU A 12 12.08 5.84 -0.36
N THR A 13 11.94 4.56 -0.72
CA THR A 13 12.84 3.85 -1.65
C THR A 13 12.15 3.47 -2.97
N HIS A 14 10.82 3.37 -3.00
CA HIS A 14 10.02 2.98 -4.16
C HIS A 14 9.01 4.07 -4.52
N LYS A 15 8.79 4.34 -5.82
CA LYS A 15 7.85 5.40 -6.26
C LYS A 15 6.38 5.03 -6.11
N SER A 16 6.08 3.73 -6.05
CA SER A 16 4.75 3.17 -5.86
C SER A 16 4.87 1.89 -5.04
N PHE A 17 3.75 1.38 -4.54
CA PHE A 17 3.74 0.16 -3.75
C PHE A 17 2.56 -0.73 -4.12
N CYS A 18 2.71 -2.03 -3.90
CA CYS A 18 1.58 -2.95 -3.77
C CYS A 18 1.54 -3.50 -2.34
N ALA A 19 0.34 -3.70 -1.80
CA ALA A 19 0.18 -4.10 -0.40
C ALA A 19 0.88 -5.44 -0.05
N PRO A 20 0.91 -6.45 -0.93
CA PRO A 20 1.71 -7.66 -0.71
C PRO A 20 3.21 -7.40 -0.57
N ASP A 21 3.81 -6.57 -1.43
CA ASP A 21 5.25 -6.28 -1.37
C ASP A 21 5.60 -5.55 -0.07
N VAL A 22 4.78 -4.57 0.32
CA VAL A 22 4.96 -3.87 1.60
C VAL A 22 4.87 -4.86 2.76
N ALA A 23 3.94 -5.81 2.73
CA ALA A 23 3.79 -6.82 3.79
C ALA A 23 5.04 -7.71 3.92
N VAL A 24 5.59 -8.15 2.78
CA VAL A 24 6.81 -8.98 2.74
C VAL A 24 8.03 -8.19 3.22
N THR A 25 8.19 -6.95 2.78
CA THR A 25 9.35 -6.11 3.16
C THR A 25 9.32 -5.70 4.62
N THR A 26 8.14 -5.42 5.18
CA THR A 26 8.00 -4.82 6.51
C THR A 26 7.56 -5.78 7.61
N GLY A 27 7.10 -6.99 7.24
CA GLY A 27 6.49 -7.95 8.16
C GLY A 27 5.12 -7.52 8.70
N VAL A 28 4.57 -6.40 8.24
CA VAL A 28 3.24 -5.92 8.64
C VAL A 28 2.16 -6.70 7.90
N THR A 29 1.06 -7.00 8.57
CA THR A 29 -0.03 -7.78 7.98
C THR A 29 -0.68 -7.04 6.80
N LEU A 30 -1.04 -7.80 5.76
CA LEU A 30 -1.69 -7.28 4.56
C LEU A 30 -2.98 -6.50 4.88
N THR A 31 -3.76 -6.98 5.86
CA THR A 31 -4.98 -6.32 6.33
C THR A 31 -4.68 -4.94 6.91
N SER A 32 -3.63 -4.80 7.71
CA SER A 32 -3.24 -3.51 8.31
C SER A 32 -2.80 -2.51 7.23
N ILE A 33 -2.03 -2.97 6.25
CA ILE A 33 -1.56 -2.16 5.12
C ILE A 33 -2.75 -1.69 4.27
N ASN A 34 -3.68 -2.59 3.92
CA ASN A 34 -4.85 -2.23 3.12
C ASN A 34 -5.77 -1.23 3.85
N GLN A 35 -5.99 -1.42 5.16
CA GLN A 35 -6.76 -0.46 5.95
C GLN A 35 -6.07 0.91 6.04
N ALA A 36 -4.74 0.93 6.20
CA ALA A 36 -3.95 2.15 6.23
C ALA A 36 -4.00 2.87 4.86
N ALA A 37 -3.77 2.14 3.77
CA ALA A 37 -3.84 2.66 2.41
C ALA A 37 -5.22 3.28 2.11
N ALA A 38 -6.32 2.60 2.48
CA ALA A 38 -7.67 3.12 2.30
C ALA A 38 -7.96 4.39 3.12
N LYS A 39 -7.41 4.49 4.35
CA LYS A 39 -7.51 5.71 5.16
C LYS A 39 -6.68 6.84 4.57
N MET A 40 -5.47 6.56 4.13
CA MET A 40 -4.56 7.55 3.54
C MET A 40 -5.07 8.06 2.19
N ALA A 41 -5.67 7.20 1.37
CA ALA A 41 -6.32 7.59 0.11
C ALA A 41 -7.52 8.51 0.36
N ARG A 42 -8.39 8.19 1.33
CA ARG A 42 -9.51 9.08 1.72
C ARG A 42 -9.05 10.44 2.26
N ALA A 43 -7.90 10.48 2.92
CA ALA A 43 -7.29 11.72 3.40
C ALA A 43 -6.55 12.51 2.30
N GLY A 44 -6.51 12.01 1.05
CA GLY A 44 -5.78 12.65 -0.05
C GLY A 44 -4.25 12.53 0.04
N ILE A 45 -3.73 11.67 0.91
CA ILE A 45 -2.28 11.47 1.10
C ILE A 45 -1.72 10.51 0.04
N LEU A 46 -2.52 9.51 -0.35
CA LEU A 46 -2.16 8.56 -1.42
C LEU A 46 -3.12 8.73 -2.59
N VAL A 47 -2.57 8.58 -3.79
CA VAL A 47 -3.33 8.47 -5.04
C VAL A 47 -3.18 7.05 -5.57
N ILE A 48 -4.24 6.52 -6.19
CA ILE A 48 -4.18 5.22 -6.86
C ILE A 48 -3.52 5.42 -8.21
N ASP A 49 -2.31 4.89 -8.37
CA ASP A 49 -1.56 4.89 -9.63
C ASP A 49 -2.04 3.73 -10.52
N GLY A 50 -3.09 3.98 -11.30
CA GLY A 50 -3.65 3.04 -12.28
C GLY A 50 -4.67 2.04 -11.74
N LYS A 51 -5.80 1.88 -12.44
CA LYS A 51 -6.72 0.75 -12.26
C LYS A 51 -6.39 -0.30 -13.33
N VAL A 52 -5.79 -1.42 -12.92
CA VAL A 52 -5.51 -2.52 -13.84
C VAL A 52 -6.78 -3.37 -14.00
N TRP A 53 -7.26 -3.51 -15.23
CA TRP A 53 -8.33 -4.44 -15.59
C TRP A 53 -7.71 -5.77 -16.03
N ARG A 54 -8.24 -6.90 -15.55
CA ARG A 54 -7.83 -8.24 -15.99
C ARG A 54 -9.05 -9.06 -16.35
N THR A 55 -8.92 -9.92 -17.35
CA THR A 55 -9.91 -10.93 -17.69
C THR A 55 -9.80 -12.10 -16.73
N PHE A 56 -10.93 -12.72 -16.40
CA PHE A 56 -10.93 -14.05 -15.79
C PHE A 56 -10.44 -15.03 -16.84
N VAL A 57 -9.34 -15.74 -16.56
CA VAL A 57 -8.96 -16.96 -17.29
C VAL A 57 -9.52 -18.17 -16.57
#